data_AF-A0A3B5LZ86-F1
#
_entry.id   AF-A0A3B5LZ86-F1
#
_cell.length_a   1.000
_cell.length_b   1.000
_cell.length_c   1.000
_cell.angle_alpha   90.00
_cell.angle_beta   90.00
_cell.angle_gamma   90.00
#
_symmetry.space_group_name_H-M   'P 1'
#
loop_
_entity.id
_entity.type
_entity.pdbx_description
1 polymer ?
#
loop_
_entity_poly.entity_id
_entity_poly.type
_entity_poly.pdbx_seq_one_letter_code
_entity_poly.pdbx_strand_id
1 'polypeptide(L)'
;SSLLYSCQPYFNHLESTGRSSVSLCAHNPLLSFSQQLCDRLEQLLLTYASHDLISLDEAEPNSISHFCVGQVQLGQMKVITFRYCKPTPYLSRVDTGVYKRMRWNVERRQEDHRRGEDSEEEEEIQTDYYFLCYEDIHNTHADPDSESEDASNNNVVRMWSIGQWVQVKPERTTDNLYDWILCEVPEASYRRLLFLGRNEPSSCTATDYLQQLLLTCHQDTGGCKAVIP
;
A
#
# COMPACT_ATOMS: atom_id res chain seq x y z
N SER A 1 29.72 -3.74 12.63
CA SER A 1 28.29 -3.69 13.03
C SER A 1 27.82 -2.24 13.18
N SER A 2 27.80 -1.46 12.08
CA SER A 2 27.43 -0.03 12.13
C SER A 2 25.92 0.22 12.23
N LEU A 3 25.09 -0.70 11.70
CA LEU A 3 23.63 -0.59 11.73
C LEU A 3 23.08 -0.55 13.17
N LEU A 4 23.49 -1.50 14.02
CA LEU A 4 23.02 -1.57 15.42
C LEU A 4 23.42 -0.32 16.22
N TYR A 5 24.61 0.24 15.96
CA TYR A 5 25.06 1.48 16.57
C TYR A 5 24.23 2.68 16.08
N SER A 6 23.91 2.74 14.79
CA SER A 6 23.03 3.79 14.24
C SER A 6 21.57 3.67 14.70
N CYS A 7 21.10 2.46 15.04
CA CYS A 7 19.76 2.20 15.55
C CYS A 7 19.65 2.38 17.08
N GLN A 8 20.76 2.60 17.79
CA GLN A 8 20.74 2.69 19.25
C GLN A 8 19.84 3.82 19.80
N PRO A 9 19.80 5.03 19.22
CA PRO A 9 18.86 6.07 19.64
C PRO A 9 17.39 5.64 19.47
N TYR A 10 17.10 4.85 18.43
CA TYR A 10 15.76 4.32 18.18
C TYR A 10 15.35 3.32 19.27
N PHE A 11 16.22 2.36 19.60
CA PHE A 11 15.92 1.40 20.66
C PHE A 11 15.73 2.08 22.03
N ASN A 12 16.56 3.08 22.34
CA ASN A 12 16.44 3.86 23.57
C ASN A 12 15.10 4.64 23.63
N HIS A 13 14.67 5.24 22.52
CA HIS A 13 13.39 5.94 22.44
C HIS A 13 12.19 4.97 22.50
N LEU A 14 12.32 3.79 21.90
CA LEU A 14 11.28 2.77 21.92
C LEU A 14 11.11 2.20 23.34
N GLU A 15 12.21 1.96 24.05
CA GLU A 15 12.22 1.58 25.46
C GLU A 15 11.59 2.66 26.35
N SER A 16 11.94 3.94 26.14
CA SER A 16 11.38 5.04 26.94
C SER A 16 9.88 5.26 26.69
N THR A 17 9.44 5.11 25.44
CA THR A 17 8.03 5.23 25.05
C THR A 17 7.22 4.03 25.55
N GLY A 18 7.76 2.81 25.46
CA GLY A 18 7.09 1.61 25.99
C GLY A 18 6.91 1.62 27.52
N ARG A 19 7.69 2.42 28.24
CA ARG A 19 7.55 2.65 29.69
C ARG A 19 6.59 3.79 30.05
N SER A 20 6.17 4.60 29.07
CA SER A 20 5.29 5.76 29.28
C SER A 20 3.90 5.46 28.71
N SER A 21 2.89 5.37 29.58
CA SER A 21 1.51 4.98 29.24
C SER A 21 0.72 6.09 28.51
N VAL A 22 1.26 6.70 27.46
CA VAL A 22 0.63 7.82 26.75
C VAL A 22 0.21 7.42 25.33
N SER A 23 -1.08 7.68 25.07
CA SER A 23 -1.85 7.36 23.87
C SER A 23 -1.21 7.79 22.54
N LEU A 24 -1.37 6.90 21.56
CA LEU A 24 -1.11 7.05 20.13
C LEU A 24 -1.98 8.19 19.54
N CYS A 25 -1.36 9.22 18.93
CA CYS A 25 -1.89 9.97 17.75
C CYS A 25 -1.21 11.32 17.48
N ALA A 26 -0.30 11.84 18.30
CA ALA A 26 0.35 13.12 18.02
C ALA A 26 1.85 12.93 17.78
N HIS A 27 2.28 13.07 16.52
CA HIS A 27 3.68 13.09 16.03
C HIS A 27 4.69 12.39 16.94
N ASN A 28 4.66 11.06 16.91
CA ASN A 28 5.64 10.25 17.61
C ASN A 28 6.97 10.31 16.83
N PRO A 29 8.09 10.76 17.43
CA PRO A 29 9.41 10.74 16.78
C PRO A 29 9.77 9.34 16.25
N LEU A 30 9.23 8.28 16.84
CA LEU A 30 9.41 6.91 16.35
C LEU A 30 8.90 6.69 14.91
N LEU A 31 7.83 7.38 14.50
CA LEU A 31 7.29 7.26 13.15
C LEU A 31 8.21 7.90 12.12
N SER A 32 8.81 9.06 12.44
CA SER A 32 9.78 9.68 11.54
C SER A 32 11.08 8.86 11.45
N PHE A 33 11.53 8.24 12.55
CA PHE A 33 12.64 7.28 12.50
C PHE A 33 12.30 6.02 11.71
N SER A 34 11.09 5.47 11.88
CA SER A 34 10.62 4.32 11.10
C SER A 34 10.64 4.62 9.61
N GLN A 35 10.17 5.80 9.20
CA GLN A 35 10.25 6.24 7.81
C GLN A 35 11.70 6.30 7.32
N GLN A 36 12.61 6.88 8.09
CA GLN A 36 14.04 6.92 7.72
C GLN A 36 14.65 5.52 7.57
N LEU A 37 14.29 4.57 8.44
CA LEU A 37 14.75 3.19 8.32
C LEU A 37 14.20 2.51 7.06
N CYS A 38 12.93 2.74 6.72
CA CYS A 38 12.33 2.26 5.48
C CYS A 38 13.05 2.83 4.26
N ASP A 39 13.33 4.13 4.25
CA ASP A 39 14.04 4.78 3.15
C ASP A 39 15.47 4.22 3.00
N ARG A 40 16.18 3.98 4.11
CA ARG A 40 17.51 3.37 4.08
C ARG A 40 17.50 1.93 3.58
N LEU A 41 16.49 1.15 3.96
CA LEU A 41 16.31 -0.21 3.47
C LEU A 41 15.99 -0.22 1.97
N GLU A 42 15.10 0.66 1.51
CA GLU A 42 14.78 0.84 0.09
C GLU A 42 16.05 1.18 -0.71
N GLN A 43 16.86 2.13 -0.25
CA GLN A 43 18.13 2.49 -0.90
C GLN A 43 19.13 1.33 -0.94
N LEU A 44 19.20 0.53 0.13
CA LEU A 44 20.05 -0.66 0.16
C LEU A 44 19.60 -1.67 -0.91
N LEU A 45 18.31 -1.97 -1.00
CA LEU A 45 17.76 -2.91 -1.99
C LEU A 45 17.98 -2.40 -3.42
N LEU A 46 17.75 -1.11 -3.67
CA LEU A 46 18.04 -0.49 -4.97
C LEU A 46 19.52 -0.59 -5.35
N THR A 47 20.42 -0.41 -4.39
CA THR A 47 21.87 -0.57 -4.61
C THR A 47 22.24 -2.00 -4.97
N TYR A 48 21.66 -3.00 -4.31
CA TYR A 48 21.93 -4.40 -4.64
C TYR A 48 21.38 -4.77 -6.03
N ALA A 49 20.20 -4.26 -6.35
CA ALA A 49 19.58 -4.45 -7.67
C ALA A 49 20.40 -3.82 -8.79
N SER A 50 21.03 -2.66 -8.55
CA SER A 50 21.89 -2.01 -9.56
C SER A 50 23.19 -2.77 -9.85
N HIS A 51 23.53 -3.77 -9.03
CA HIS A 51 24.67 -4.67 -9.24
C HIS A 51 24.21 -6.08 -9.66
N ASP A 52 22.94 -6.23 -10.08
CA ASP A 52 22.32 -7.49 -10.50
C ASP A 52 22.40 -8.62 -9.44
N LEU A 53 22.53 -8.25 -8.16
CA LEU A 53 22.58 -9.22 -7.05
C LEU A 53 21.20 -9.71 -6.63
N ILE A 54 20.19 -8.87 -6.83
CA ILE A 54 18.78 -9.17 -6.57
C ILE A 54 17.93 -8.61 -7.70
N SER A 55 16.79 -9.24 -7.96
CA SER A 55 15.78 -8.68 -8.85
C SER A 55 14.71 -7.95 -8.05
N LEU A 56 14.20 -6.85 -8.61
CA LEU A 56 13.06 -6.10 -8.07
C LEU A 56 11.82 -6.22 -8.97
N ASP A 57 11.85 -7.07 -10.00
CA ASP A 57 10.73 -7.26 -10.92
C ASP A 57 9.63 -8.13 -10.29
N GLU A 58 8.43 -7.59 -10.08
CA GLU A 58 7.31 -8.34 -9.49
C GLU A 58 6.88 -9.55 -10.35
N ALA A 59 7.22 -9.58 -11.64
CA ALA A 59 6.94 -10.73 -12.50
C ALA A 59 7.88 -11.94 -12.24
N GLU A 60 9.03 -11.72 -11.58
CA GLU A 60 9.99 -12.78 -11.30
C GLU A 60 9.70 -13.48 -9.96
N PRO A 61 9.67 -14.83 -9.90
CA PRO A 61 9.33 -15.57 -8.69
C PRO A 61 10.21 -15.30 -7.46
N ASN A 62 11.49 -14.95 -7.67
CA ASN A 62 12.48 -14.74 -6.61
C ASN A 62 12.78 -13.26 -6.35
N SER A 63 11.91 -12.35 -6.80
CA SER A 63 12.18 -10.92 -6.68
C SER A 63 11.88 -10.38 -5.28
N ILE A 64 12.58 -9.30 -4.96
CA ILE A 64 12.42 -8.52 -3.72
C ILE A 64 11.79 -7.18 -4.08
N SER A 65 10.70 -7.21 -4.86
CA SER A 65 10.00 -6.01 -5.36
C SER A 65 9.43 -5.13 -4.24
N HIS A 66 9.13 -5.71 -3.08
CA HIS A 66 8.56 -5.03 -1.92
C HIS A 66 9.02 -5.65 -0.60
N PHE A 67 8.91 -4.89 0.49
CA PHE A 67 9.20 -5.36 1.85
C PHE A 67 8.09 -4.97 2.82
N CYS A 68 7.93 -5.75 3.90
CA CYS A 68 6.99 -5.45 4.97
C CYS A 68 7.54 -4.31 5.84
N VAL A 69 6.73 -3.27 6.00
CA VAL A 69 7.03 -2.11 6.86
C VAL A 69 6.59 -2.38 8.30
N GLY A 70 5.48 -3.08 8.48
CA GLY A 70 4.93 -3.38 9.79
C GLY A 70 3.45 -3.74 9.74
N GLN A 71 2.84 -3.88 10.92
CA GLN A 71 1.42 -4.19 11.05
C GLN A 71 0.79 -3.38 12.20
N VAL A 72 -0.51 -3.12 12.09
CA VAL A 72 -1.31 -2.45 13.13
C VAL A 72 -2.65 -3.15 13.29
N GLN A 73 -3.12 -3.25 14.53
CA GLN A 73 -4.45 -3.74 14.85
C GLN A 73 -5.43 -2.56 14.91
N LEU A 74 -6.50 -2.63 14.13
CA LEU A 74 -7.55 -1.62 14.01
C LEU A 74 -8.92 -2.26 14.30
N GLY A 75 -9.30 -2.33 15.58
CA GLY A 75 -10.50 -3.07 16.00
C GLY A 75 -10.38 -4.57 15.66
N GLN A 76 -11.34 -5.10 14.90
CA GLN A 76 -11.32 -6.49 14.39
C GLN A 76 -10.46 -6.66 13.12
N MET A 77 -9.94 -5.57 12.55
CA MET A 77 -9.08 -5.62 11.37
C MET A 77 -7.61 -5.65 11.76
N LYS A 78 -6.81 -6.44 11.06
CA LYS A 78 -5.36 -6.36 11.09
C LYS A 78 -4.86 -5.81 9.76
N VAL A 79 -4.08 -4.74 9.82
CA VAL A 79 -3.54 -4.06 8.64
C VAL A 79 -2.04 -4.33 8.57
N ILE A 80 -1.59 -4.98 7.50
CA ILE A 80 -0.17 -5.26 7.24
C ILE A 80 0.29 -4.37 6.08
N THR A 81 1.35 -3.60 6.30
CA THR A 81 1.84 -2.59 5.36
C THR A 81 3.09 -3.08 4.64
N PHE A 82 3.09 -2.92 3.32
CA PHE A 82 4.21 -3.22 2.44
C PHE A 82 4.57 -2.01 1.58
N ARG A 83 5.87 -1.85 1.30
CA ARG A 83 6.40 -0.78 0.46
C ARG A 83 7.14 -1.36 -0.74
N TYR A 84 6.83 -0.84 -1.93
CA TYR A 84 7.49 -1.23 -3.17
C TYR A 84 8.79 -0.45 -3.36
N CYS A 85 9.85 -1.18 -3.74
CA CYS A 85 11.20 -0.64 -3.91
C CYS A 85 11.32 0.25 -5.15
N LYS A 86 10.51 0.00 -6.18
CA LYS A 86 10.44 0.78 -7.41
C LYS A 86 8.99 0.89 -7.88
N PRO A 87 8.63 1.90 -8.69
CA PRO A 87 7.34 1.94 -9.36
C PRO A 87 7.08 0.65 -10.12
N THR A 88 5.97 0.00 -9.81
CA THR A 88 5.60 -1.29 -10.39
C THR A 88 4.19 -1.17 -10.94
N PRO A 89 3.91 -1.60 -12.17
CA PRO A 89 2.57 -1.58 -12.72
C PRO A 89 1.53 -2.19 -11.77
N TYR A 90 0.33 -1.62 -11.74
CA TYR A 90 -0.75 -2.08 -10.88
C TYR A 90 -1.12 -3.55 -11.16
N LEU A 91 -1.04 -3.98 -12.41
CA LEU A 91 -1.12 -5.38 -12.81
C LEU A 91 0.26 -5.86 -13.25
N SER A 92 0.72 -7.01 -12.76
CA SER A 92 2.09 -7.49 -12.98
C SER A 92 2.45 -7.72 -14.45
N ARG A 93 1.47 -7.99 -15.33
CA ARG A 93 1.69 -8.25 -16.76
C ARG A 93 1.27 -7.12 -17.70
N VAL A 94 0.49 -6.16 -17.22
CA VAL A 94 -0.12 -5.12 -18.07
C VAL A 94 0.16 -3.77 -17.44
N ASP A 95 0.82 -2.90 -18.21
CA ASP A 95 0.97 -1.50 -17.81
C ASP A 95 -0.36 -0.78 -18.00
N THR A 96 -1.04 -0.49 -16.89
CA THR A 96 -2.29 0.25 -16.87
C THR A 96 -2.07 1.77 -16.76
N GLY A 97 -0.82 2.23 -16.74
CA GLY A 97 -0.44 3.62 -16.42
C GLY A 97 -0.60 3.98 -14.94
N VAL A 98 -0.94 2.99 -14.10
CA VAL A 98 -1.10 3.09 -12.65
C VAL A 98 0.04 2.31 -12.01
N TYR A 99 0.82 2.95 -11.15
CA TYR A 99 2.00 2.33 -10.55
C TYR A 99 1.89 2.28 -9.03
N LYS A 100 2.13 1.10 -8.45
CA LYS A 100 2.10 0.83 -7.02
C LYS A 100 3.29 1.48 -6.33
N ARG A 101 3.03 2.02 -5.14
CA ARG A 101 4.05 2.49 -4.19
C ARG A 101 3.97 1.78 -2.85
N MET A 102 2.75 1.52 -2.37
CA MET A 102 2.51 0.76 -1.15
C MET A 102 1.33 -0.19 -1.32
N ARG A 103 1.33 -1.27 -0.54
CA ARG A 103 0.20 -2.20 -0.40
C ARG A 103 -0.15 -2.34 1.07
N TRP A 104 -1.44 -2.43 1.36
CA TRP A 104 -1.95 -2.85 2.65
C TRP A 104 -2.80 -4.09 2.47
N ASN A 105 -2.51 -5.12 3.27
CA ASN A 105 -3.38 -6.28 3.44
C ASN A 105 -4.24 -6.01 4.67
N VAL A 106 -5.56 -6.00 4.49
CA VAL A 106 -6.53 -5.79 5.56
C VAL A 106 -7.22 -7.11 5.81
N GLU A 107 -6.78 -7.80 6.85
CA GLU A 107 -7.35 -9.05 7.33
C GLU A 107 -8.53 -8.74 8.24
N ARG A 108 -9.71 -9.28 7.93
CA ARG A 108 -10.93 -9.20 8.73
C ARG A 108 -11.27 -10.59 9.25
N ARG A 109 -11.54 -10.69 10.55
CA ARG A 109 -12.13 -11.90 11.13
C ARG A 109 -13.64 -11.84 10.95
N GLN A 110 -14.21 -12.86 10.33
CA GLN A 110 -15.66 -13.00 10.26
C GLN A 110 -16.14 -13.59 11.59
N GLU A 111 -16.87 -12.81 12.39
CA GLU A 111 -17.58 -13.35 13.56
C GLU A 111 -18.85 -14.05 13.06
N ASP A 112 -18.74 -15.34 12.75
CA ASP A 112 -19.91 -16.12 12.36
C ASP A 112 -20.92 -16.15 13.51
N HIS A 113 -22.06 -15.49 13.31
CA HIS A 113 -23.24 -15.58 14.18
C HIS A 113 -23.98 -16.93 14.03
N ARG A 114 -23.32 -17.97 13.53
CA ARG A 114 -23.87 -19.33 13.44
C ARG A 114 -23.19 -20.23 14.47
N ARG A 115 -23.52 -19.97 15.73
CA ARG A 115 -23.21 -20.88 16.85
C ARG A 115 -24.05 -22.15 16.73
N GLY A 116 -23.66 -23.04 15.84
CA GLY A 116 -23.98 -24.47 15.92
C GLY A 116 -22.79 -25.15 16.57
N GLU A 117 -23.02 -25.80 17.71
CA GLU A 117 -22.00 -26.63 18.37
C GLU A 117 -21.70 -27.81 17.43
N ASP A 118 -20.40 -28.08 17.17
CA ASP A 118 -19.84 -29.20 16.38
C ASP A 118 -19.34 -28.95 14.93
N SER A 119 -18.79 -27.79 14.61
CA SER A 119 -17.86 -27.71 13.47
C SER A 119 -16.54 -27.00 13.80
N GLU A 120 -15.43 -27.72 13.63
CA GLU A 120 -14.05 -27.21 13.57
C GLU A 120 -13.86 -26.39 12.27
N GLU A 121 -14.78 -25.48 11.96
CA GLU A 121 -14.66 -24.61 10.79
C GLU A 121 -13.52 -23.62 11.05
N GLU A 122 -12.45 -23.74 10.26
CA GLU A 122 -11.31 -22.83 10.27
C GLU A 122 -11.83 -21.39 10.16
N GLU A 123 -11.45 -20.50 11.09
CA GLU A 123 -11.82 -19.07 11.01
C GLU A 123 -11.43 -18.53 9.63
N GLU A 124 -12.41 -18.27 8.76
CA GLU A 124 -12.14 -17.76 7.43
C GLU A 124 -11.70 -16.30 7.52
N ILE A 125 -10.40 -16.06 7.34
CA ILE A 125 -9.83 -14.71 7.33
C ILE A 125 -10.04 -14.11 5.95
N GLN A 126 -11.01 -13.21 5.83
CA GLN A 126 -11.17 -12.42 4.62
C GLN A 126 -10.05 -11.38 4.53
N THR A 127 -9.31 -11.37 3.42
CA THR A 127 -8.27 -10.37 3.16
C THR A 127 -8.66 -9.47 2.00
N ASP A 128 -8.71 -8.16 2.27
CA ASP A 128 -8.86 -7.12 1.25
C ASP A 128 -7.50 -6.44 1.00
N TYR A 129 -7.22 -6.11 -0.25
CA TYR A 129 -5.97 -5.46 -0.66
C TYR A 129 -6.21 -4.01 -1.07
N TYR A 130 -5.43 -3.11 -0.50
CA TYR A 130 -5.44 -1.68 -0.81
C TYR A 130 -4.05 -1.25 -1.28
N PHE A 131 -4.00 -0.24 -2.13
CA PHE A 131 -2.76 0.23 -2.73
C PHE A 131 -2.69 1.75 -2.72
N LEU A 132 -1.50 2.28 -2.44
CA LEU A 132 -1.13 3.64 -2.79
C LEU A 132 -0.53 3.56 -4.18
N CYS A 133 -1.16 4.23 -5.14
CA CYS A 133 -0.70 4.29 -6.50
C CYS A 133 -0.47 5.73 -6.95
N TYR A 134 0.37 5.88 -7.96
CA TYR A 134 0.43 7.10 -8.75
C TYR A 134 0.08 6.85 -10.22
N GLU A 135 -0.37 7.90 -10.88
CA GLU A 135 -0.61 7.97 -12.32
C GLU A 135 0.05 9.25 -12.85
N ASP A 136 0.67 9.16 -14.02
CA ASP A 136 1.31 10.29 -14.67
C ASP A 136 0.35 10.88 -15.73
N ILE A 137 -0.21 12.07 -15.47
CA ILE A 137 -1.30 12.68 -16.25
C ILE A 137 -0.78 13.85 -17.09
N HIS A 138 -1.09 13.90 -18.38
CA HIS A 138 -0.74 15.04 -19.23
C HIS A 138 -1.52 16.31 -18.84
N ASN A 139 -0.81 17.41 -18.62
CA ASN A 139 -1.41 18.69 -18.22
C ASN A 139 -1.87 19.48 -19.45
N THR A 140 -3.12 19.33 -19.87
CA THR A 140 -3.69 19.97 -21.08
C THR A 140 -3.75 21.52 -21.08
N HIS A 141 -3.20 22.21 -20.07
CA HIS A 141 -3.20 23.67 -19.93
C HIS A 141 -1.84 24.34 -20.21
N ALA A 142 -0.86 23.65 -20.78
CA ALA A 142 0.35 24.31 -21.25
C ALA A 142 0.00 25.19 -22.48
N ASP A 143 0.18 26.50 -22.33
CA ASP A 143 0.00 27.46 -23.42
C ASP A 143 0.92 27.08 -24.60
N PRO A 144 0.39 26.87 -25.82
CA PRO A 144 1.19 26.47 -26.97
C PRO A 144 2.15 27.57 -27.46
N ASP A 145 2.04 28.80 -26.95
CA ASP A 145 2.77 29.98 -27.43
C ASP A 145 3.97 30.39 -26.54
N SER A 146 4.33 29.60 -25.51
CA SER A 146 5.58 29.87 -24.76
C SER A 146 6.78 29.32 -25.52
N GLU A 147 7.40 30.17 -26.33
CA GLU A 147 8.72 29.96 -26.95
C GLU A 147 9.85 29.95 -25.90
N SER A 148 9.85 28.97 -25.00
CA SER A 148 11.03 28.64 -24.19
C SER A 148 11.74 27.42 -24.80
N GLU A 149 12.96 27.63 -25.27
CA GLU A 149 13.84 26.62 -25.91
C GLU A 149 14.36 25.53 -24.94
N ASP A 150 13.59 25.18 -23.89
CA ASP A 150 13.86 24.07 -22.96
C ASP A 150 12.72 23.03 -22.95
N ALA A 151 11.94 22.96 -24.04
CA ALA A 151 10.74 22.13 -24.18
C ALA A 151 11.03 20.63 -24.45
N SER A 152 11.94 20.01 -23.69
CA SER A 152 12.20 18.56 -23.77
C SER A 152 11.83 17.76 -22.52
N ASN A 153 11.15 18.37 -21.53
CA ASN A 153 10.67 17.62 -20.36
C ASN A 153 9.19 17.91 -20.04
N ASN A 154 8.34 17.12 -20.68
CA ASN A 154 7.12 16.52 -20.14
C ASN A 154 6.19 17.41 -19.30
N ASN A 155 5.15 17.89 -19.99
CA ASN A 155 3.92 18.39 -19.44
C ASN A 155 3.08 17.27 -18.78
N VAL A 156 3.66 16.53 -17.85
CA VAL A 156 3.09 15.35 -17.19
C VAL A 156 3.17 15.56 -15.68
N VAL A 157 2.03 15.46 -15.02
CA VAL A 157 1.89 15.67 -13.57
C VAL A 157 1.55 14.34 -12.92
N ARG A 158 2.38 13.93 -11.97
CA ARG A 158 2.13 12.76 -11.14
C ARG A 158 1.02 13.03 -10.14
N MET A 159 0.01 12.17 -10.12
CA MET A 159 -1.12 12.24 -9.19
C MET A 159 -1.20 10.97 -8.35
N TRP A 160 -1.34 11.15 -7.04
CA TRP A 160 -1.38 10.08 -6.05
C TRP A 160 -2.80 9.77 -5.61
N SER A 161 -3.09 8.50 -5.38
CA SER A 161 -4.37 8.04 -4.86
C SER A 161 -4.24 6.75 -4.06
N ILE A 162 -5.20 6.53 -3.15
CA ILE A 162 -5.41 5.24 -2.50
C ILE A 162 -6.62 4.59 -3.16
N GLY A 163 -6.50 3.30 -3.46
CA GLY A 163 -7.57 2.51 -4.05
C GLY A 163 -7.53 1.06 -3.60
N GLN A 164 -8.66 0.39 -3.78
CA GLN A 164 -8.81 -1.02 -3.47
C GLN A 164 -8.60 -1.86 -4.72
N TRP A 165 -8.00 -3.02 -4.53
CA TRP A 165 -7.96 -4.06 -5.54
C TRP A 165 -9.23 -4.89 -5.50
N VAL A 166 -9.90 -4.93 -6.65
CA VAL A 166 -11.16 -5.64 -6.83
C VAL A 166 -10.95 -6.69 -7.91
N GLN A 167 -11.03 -7.96 -7.50
CA GLN A 167 -10.97 -9.11 -8.38
C GLN A 167 -12.03 -8.97 -9.49
N VAL A 168 -11.60 -9.04 -10.75
CA VAL A 168 -12.48 -9.01 -11.93
C VAL A 168 -12.56 -10.39 -12.56
N LYS A 169 -11.41 -11.04 -12.83
CA LYS A 169 -11.37 -12.43 -13.32
C LYS A 169 -10.24 -13.24 -12.69
N PRO A 170 -10.49 -14.46 -12.21
CA PRO A 170 -11.79 -15.11 -12.21
C PRO A 170 -12.72 -14.46 -11.17
N GLU A 171 -14.00 -14.34 -11.49
CA GLU A 171 -15.02 -13.77 -10.62
C GLU A 171 -15.37 -14.75 -9.50
N ARG A 172 -15.28 -14.28 -8.25
CA ARG A 172 -15.40 -15.15 -7.06
C ARG A 172 -16.71 -15.93 -6.95
N THR A 173 -17.81 -15.40 -7.49
CA THR A 173 -19.15 -15.96 -7.31
C THR A 173 -19.66 -16.80 -8.48
N THR A 174 -19.10 -16.59 -9.67
CA THR A 174 -19.64 -17.12 -10.92
C THR A 174 -18.67 -18.09 -11.60
N ASP A 175 -17.37 -17.84 -11.50
CA ASP A 175 -16.35 -18.66 -12.14
C ASP A 175 -16.04 -19.92 -11.33
N ASN A 176 -15.81 -21.03 -12.03
CA ASN A 176 -15.58 -22.32 -11.40
C ASN A 176 -14.08 -22.58 -11.18
N LEU A 177 -13.74 -23.63 -10.43
CA LEU A 177 -12.35 -23.96 -10.10
C LEU A 177 -11.43 -24.09 -11.33
N TYR A 178 -11.92 -24.56 -12.48
CA TYR A 178 -11.09 -24.64 -13.68
C TYR A 178 -10.72 -23.27 -14.22
N ASP A 179 -11.64 -22.30 -14.20
CA ASP A 179 -11.34 -20.93 -14.58
C ASP A 179 -10.24 -20.35 -13.68
N TRP A 180 -10.26 -20.67 -12.38
CA TRP A 180 -9.20 -20.31 -11.43
C TRP A 180 -7.86 -20.98 -11.72
N ILE A 181 -7.85 -22.28 -12.00
CA ILE A 181 -6.62 -23.04 -12.27
C ILE A 181 -5.99 -22.64 -13.62
N LEU A 182 -6.82 -22.35 -14.62
CA LEU A 182 -6.38 -21.99 -15.97
C LEU A 182 -6.07 -20.50 -16.11
N CYS A 183 -6.44 -19.68 -15.12
CA CYS A 183 -6.12 -18.27 -15.09
C CYS A 183 -4.62 -18.09 -14.82
N GLU A 184 -3.86 -17.78 -15.87
CA GLU A 184 -2.43 -17.52 -15.73
C GLU A 184 -2.14 -16.30 -14.85
N VAL A 185 -2.95 -15.24 -14.95
CA VAL A 185 -2.87 -14.03 -14.13
C VAL A 185 -4.25 -13.48 -13.86
N PRO A 186 -4.65 -13.34 -12.57
CA PRO A 186 -5.92 -12.73 -12.22
C PRO A 186 -6.02 -11.29 -12.71
N GLU A 187 -7.15 -10.97 -13.34
CA GLU A 187 -7.50 -9.60 -13.70
C GLU A 187 -8.13 -8.89 -12.50
N ALA A 188 -7.75 -7.63 -12.31
CA ALA A 188 -8.31 -6.81 -11.25
C ALA A 188 -8.49 -5.36 -11.70
N SER A 189 -9.45 -4.70 -11.06
CA SER A 189 -9.69 -3.28 -11.24
C SER A 189 -9.18 -2.50 -10.03
N TYR A 190 -8.58 -1.35 -10.31
CA TYR A 190 -8.19 -0.39 -9.30
C TYR A 190 -9.36 0.54 -8.98
N ARG A 191 -10.09 0.22 -7.90
CA ARG A 191 -11.18 1.08 -7.43
C ARG A 191 -10.60 2.21 -6.58
N ARG A 192 -10.38 3.37 -7.20
CA ARG A 192 -9.89 4.58 -6.51
C ARG A 192 -10.87 5.01 -5.41
N LEU A 193 -10.38 5.18 -4.19
CA LEU A 193 -11.16 5.55 -3.01
C LEU A 193 -10.85 6.96 -2.53
N LEU A 194 -9.58 7.37 -2.58
CA LEU A 194 -9.13 8.67 -2.11
C LEU A 194 -8.09 9.25 -3.05
N PHE A 195 -8.25 10.51 -3.40
CA PHE A 195 -7.30 11.27 -4.21
C PHE A 195 -6.44 12.16 -3.31
N LEU A 196 -5.11 12.10 -3.47
CA LEU A 196 -4.14 12.78 -2.60
C LEU A 196 -3.44 13.95 -3.28
N GLY A 197 -3.59 14.11 -4.60
CA GLY A 197 -2.97 15.20 -5.34
C GLY A 197 -1.54 14.90 -5.80
N ARG A 198 -0.71 15.94 -5.89
CA ARG A 198 0.61 15.88 -6.58
C ARG A 198 1.75 15.35 -5.71
N ASN A 199 1.65 15.53 -4.41
CA ASN A 199 2.74 15.24 -3.48
C ASN A 199 2.66 13.78 -3.03
N GLU A 200 3.78 13.06 -3.09
CA GLU A 200 3.87 11.72 -2.52
C GLU A 200 3.68 11.82 -0.99
N PRO A 201 2.68 11.13 -0.41
CA PRO A 201 2.56 11.05 1.04
C PRO A 201 3.69 10.20 1.64
N SER A 202 4.10 10.51 2.88
CA SER A 202 4.95 9.58 3.64
C SER A 202 4.23 8.24 3.89
N SER A 203 4.98 7.17 4.18
CA SER A 203 4.37 5.85 4.45
C SER A 203 3.42 5.90 5.64
N CYS A 204 3.78 6.66 6.67
CA CYS A 204 2.93 6.88 7.84
C CYS A 204 1.65 7.63 7.46
N THR A 205 1.79 8.79 6.80
CA THR A 205 0.64 9.61 6.38
C THR A 205 -0.32 8.84 5.46
N ALA A 206 0.22 8.08 4.50
CA ALA A 206 -0.59 7.25 3.62
C ALA A 206 -1.34 6.15 4.38
N THR A 207 -0.69 5.53 5.37
CA THR A 207 -1.31 4.51 6.22
C THR A 207 -2.38 5.14 7.14
N ASP A 208 -2.18 6.35 7.63
CA ASP A 208 -3.18 7.08 8.42
C ASP A 208 -4.43 7.39 7.59
N TYR A 209 -4.26 7.84 6.34
CA TYR A 209 -5.39 8.04 5.41
C TYR A 209 -6.16 6.75 5.16
N LEU A 210 -5.46 5.62 4.95
CA LEU A 210 -6.14 4.33 4.79
C LEU A 210 -6.91 3.93 6.04
N GLN A 211 -6.32 4.07 7.24
CA GLN A 211 -7.00 3.74 8.49
C GLN A 211 -8.27 4.57 8.67
N GLN A 212 -8.22 5.86 8.35
CA GLN A 212 -9.41 6.72 8.35
C GLN A 212 -10.48 6.21 7.38
N LEU A 213 -10.11 5.86 6.14
CA LEU A 213 -11.05 5.28 5.17
C LEU A 213 -11.69 3.98 5.70
N LEU A 214 -10.90 3.08 6.28
CA LEU A 214 -11.39 1.81 6.83
C LEU A 214 -12.37 2.03 7.99
N LEU A 215 -12.09 2.98 8.89
CA LEU A 215 -12.97 3.33 10.00
C LEU A 215 -14.27 3.95 9.53
N THR A 216 -14.23 4.84 8.53
CA THR A 216 -15.44 5.43 7.94
C THR A 216 -16.28 4.38 7.23
N CYS A 217 -15.68 3.49 6.43
CA CYS A 217 -16.41 2.42 5.76
C CYS A 217 -17.02 1.39 6.73
N HIS A 218 -16.44 1.19 7.92
CA HIS A 218 -17.03 0.34 8.95
C HIS A 218 -18.26 0.95 9.63
N GLN A 219 -18.40 2.28 9.62
CA GLN A 219 -19.58 2.97 10.14
C GLN A 219 -20.72 2.99 9.10
N ASP A 220 -20.41 2.75 7.83
CA ASP A 220 -21.27 2.95 6.66
C ASP A 220 -21.99 1.68 6.14
N THR A 221 -22.38 0.76 7.03
CA THR A 221 -23.53 -0.14 6.72
C THR A 221 -24.85 0.62 6.44
N GLY A 222 -24.84 1.96 6.46
CA GLY A 222 -25.80 2.83 5.77
C GLY A 222 -25.03 3.87 4.95
N GLY A 223 -24.77 3.58 3.67
CA GLY A 223 -23.75 4.28 2.90
C GLY A 223 -23.96 5.78 2.65
N CYS A 224 -22.86 6.51 2.43
CA CYS A 224 -22.65 7.36 1.25
C CYS A 224 -21.23 7.95 1.21
N LYS A 225 -20.80 8.28 -0.01
CA LYS A 225 -19.51 8.86 -0.42
C LYS A 225 -18.99 9.93 0.55
N ALA A 226 -17.80 9.72 1.11
CA ALA A 226 -17.04 10.78 1.78
C ALA A 226 -16.15 11.52 0.77
N VAL A 227 -16.37 12.82 0.65
CA VAL A 227 -15.38 13.79 0.15
C VAL A 227 -14.76 14.40 1.41
N ILE A 228 -13.44 14.29 1.57
CA ILE A 228 -12.69 14.99 2.62
C ILE A 228 -11.85 16.07 1.92
N PRO A 229 -11.82 17.31 2.42
CA PRO A 229 -11.05 18.42 1.83
C PRO A 229 -9.54 18.19 1.86
#